data_AF-A0A2P6JK71-F1
#
_entry.id   AF-A0A2P6JK71-F1
#
_cell.length_a   1.000
_cell.length_b   1.000
_cell.length_c   1.000
_cell.angle_alpha   90.00
_cell.angle_beta   90.00
_cell.angle_gamma   90.00
#
_symmetry.space_group_name_H-M   'P 1'
#
loop_
_entity.id
_entity.type
_entity.pdbx_description
1 polymer ?
#
loop_
_entity_poly.entity_id
_entity_poly.type
_entity_poly.pdbx_seq_one_letter_code
_entity_poly.pdbx_strand_id
1 'polypeptide(L)'
;MFDALQDGVLVTDEQGTIRMANNAALELFRYTAGQLLGQHISLVISLPAALSDPDPQPQSWYTGGITGRELAGWRRGSECLTLRLSVGEFMWRGQRLFVNSCHDITEQRRYTEHIAFLASHDSLTGCPNREQFLQALTQALQECRSRGHSLAVLYIDLDGFKAVNDKHGHRLGDLLLKRVAERLRRRLRDHDLLGRLGGDEFVVLAHLDNDPELAQRVAARLVASLQQPFSVEGLALQVTASIGISLLNGQQEADDLLDEADIAMYQAKLDGGDRVRVFSMALLERTEKAHRQLTALRRAVAQRQLELHYQPQFDMRSLRPSGLEAMLRWRSEQRLVMPEEFMPMAQAHGLAADIERWALQQACRDKAQLLAAGLLDARVTVRIGTALLRTPGFAQLVQQVLQENGLAPRHLELEVIEETAVDPSTPVRQNLLALAETGVSLGVGGFGTGHASLARLKGLPASTLKIDRLFTAGLPDNIGDRALTRAVVEMAAVLGMRTLADGVETVAQMACLQGLGCVLGQGCWYATPMPLPELGQWLEDLG
;
A
#
# COMPACT_ATOMS: atom_id res chain seq x y z
N MET A 1 7.32 -52.59 43.28
CA MET A 1 7.74 -51.18 43.48
C MET A 1 8.62 -50.71 42.33
N PHE A 2 9.72 -51.41 42.03
CA PHE A 2 10.61 -51.11 40.90
C PHE A 2 9.91 -51.02 39.53
N ASP A 3 9.02 -51.97 39.21
CA ASP A 3 8.21 -51.95 37.97
C ASP A 3 6.99 -51.03 38.00
N ALA A 4 6.70 -50.39 39.14
CA ALA A 4 5.61 -49.43 39.26
C ALA A 4 6.05 -47.98 38.95
N LEU A 5 7.36 -47.76 38.74
CA LEU A 5 7.90 -46.47 38.34
C LEU A 5 7.61 -46.24 36.85
N GLN A 6 7.17 -45.01 36.52
CA GLN A 6 6.89 -44.60 35.14
C GLN A 6 8.17 -44.33 34.33
N ASP A 7 9.24 -43.91 35.00
CA ASP A 7 10.55 -43.71 34.37
C ASP A 7 11.26 -45.04 34.12
N GLY A 8 12.06 -45.09 33.05
CA GLY A 8 12.91 -46.23 32.76
C GLY A 8 14.07 -46.28 33.75
N VAL A 9 14.12 -47.30 34.59
CA VAL A 9 15.16 -47.46 35.61
C VAL A 9 16.10 -48.62 35.25
N LEU A 10 17.40 -48.31 35.16
CA LEU A 10 18.47 -49.29 35.00
C LEU A 10 19.36 -49.29 36.24
N VAL A 11 19.63 -50.47 36.80
CA VAL A 11 20.62 -50.64 37.87
C VAL A 11 21.89 -51.21 37.27
N THR A 12 23.02 -50.55 37.51
CA THR A 12 24.34 -50.96 37.02
C THR A 12 25.31 -51.19 38.17
N ASP A 13 26.32 -52.02 37.92
CA ASP A 13 27.48 -52.15 38.82
C ASP A 13 28.56 -51.09 38.53
N GLU A 14 29.65 -51.17 39.28
CA GLU A 14 30.81 -50.28 39.13
C GLU A 14 31.49 -50.35 37.78
N GLN A 15 31.24 -51.38 36.97
CA GLN A 15 31.76 -51.56 35.62
C GLN A 15 30.77 -51.07 34.55
N GLY A 16 29.63 -50.49 34.93
CA GLY A 16 28.59 -50.05 34.00
C GLY A 16 27.76 -51.19 33.41
N THR A 17 27.84 -52.40 33.97
CA THR A 17 27.06 -53.57 33.53
C THR A 17 25.66 -53.49 34.10
N ILE A 18 24.64 -53.62 33.25
CA ILE A 18 23.23 -53.58 33.65
C ILE A 18 22.89 -54.86 34.42
N ARG A 19 22.57 -54.73 35.71
CA ARG A 19 22.17 -55.80 36.61
C ARG A 19 20.66 -55.93 36.74
N MET A 20 19.93 -54.83 36.63
CA MET A 20 18.46 -54.83 36.65
C MET A 20 17.92 -53.76 35.71
N ALA A 21 16.74 -54.01 35.14
CA ALA A 21 16.00 -53.06 34.33
C ALA A 21 14.51 -53.25 34.64
N ASN A 22 13.78 -52.16 34.88
CA ASN A 22 12.33 -52.24 35.07
C ASN A 22 11.60 -52.35 33.72
N ASN A 23 10.31 -52.70 33.75
CA ASN A 23 9.51 -52.79 32.52
C ASN A 23 9.53 -51.49 31.69
N ALA A 24 9.46 -50.32 32.34
CA ALA A 24 9.51 -49.03 31.65
C ALA A 24 10.83 -48.82 30.89
N ALA A 25 11.98 -49.28 31.40
CA ALA A 25 13.25 -49.21 30.69
C ALA A 25 13.29 -50.15 29.47
N LEU A 26 12.73 -51.35 29.60
CA LEU A 26 12.62 -52.31 28.49
C LEU A 26 11.75 -51.75 27.36
N GLU A 27 10.64 -51.11 27.69
CA GLU A 27 9.74 -50.42 26.74
C GLU A 27 10.40 -49.18 26.13
N LEU A 28 11.04 -48.35 26.95
CA LEU A 28 11.73 -47.12 26.53
C LEU A 28 12.80 -47.43 25.47
N PHE A 29 13.70 -48.37 25.77
CA PHE A 29 14.82 -48.71 24.89
C PHE A 29 14.48 -49.77 23.84
N ARG A 30 13.31 -50.41 23.93
CA ARG A 30 12.85 -51.51 23.06
C ARG A 30 13.78 -52.73 23.06
N TYR A 31 14.27 -53.10 24.23
CA TYR A 31 15.04 -54.32 24.47
C TYR A 31 14.27 -55.28 25.37
N THR A 32 14.49 -56.60 25.21
CA THR A 32 14.02 -57.57 26.21
C THR A 32 15.01 -57.68 27.36
N ALA A 33 14.56 -58.14 28.54
CA ALA A 33 15.44 -58.32 29.70
C ALA A 33 16.67 -59.19 29.37
N GLY A 34 16.49 -60.30 28.65
CA GLY A 34 17.61 -61.17 28.25
C GLY A 34 18.60 -60.54 27.25
N GLN A 35 18.22 -59.45 26.57
CA GLN A 35 19.09 -58.71 25.67
C GLN A 35 19.81 -57.55 26.36
N LEU A 36 19.21 -56.99 27.42
CA LEU A 36 19.69 -55.80 28.10
C LEU A 36 20.52 -56.12 29.36
N LEU A 37 20.13 -57.16 30.12
CA LEU A 37 20.84 -57.57 31.32
C LEU A 37 22.21 -58.17 30.95
N GLY A 38 23.24 -57.79 31.71
CA GLY A 38 24.62 -58.22 31.46
C GLY A 38 25.34 -57.42 30.36
N GLN A 39 24.65 -56.53 29.66
CA GLN A 39 25.27 -55.60 28.70
C GLN A 39 25.77 -54.33 29.41
N HIS A 40 26.67 -53.61 28.75
CA HIS A 40 27.14 -52.31 29.22
C HIS A 40 26.11 -51.21 28.93
N ILE A 41 25.93 -50.25 29.85
CA ILE A 41 24.93 -49.17 29.75
C ILE A 41 25.09 -48.27 28.51
N SER A 42 26.30 -48.20 27.94
CA SER A 42 26.57 -47.46 26.70
C SER A 42 25.80 -47.99 25.48
N LEU A 43 25.20 -49.19 25.57
CA LEU A 43 24.32 -49.74 24.54
C LEU A 43 23.09 -48.86 24.29
N VAL A 44 22.62 -48.15 25.33
CA VAL A 44 21.34 -47.42 25.30
C VAL A 44 21.49 -45.92 25.59
N ILE A 45 22.64 -45.49 26.10
CA ILE A 45 22.92 -44.12 26.54
C ILE A 45 24.28 -43.69 25.99
N SER A 46 24.33 -42.54 25.31
CA SER A 46 25.60 -41.94 24.89
C SER A 46 26.35 -41.39 26.11
N LEU A 47 27.57 -41.90 26.33
CA LEU A 47 28.49 -41.34 27.31
C LEU A 47 29.23 -40.13 26.68
N PRO A 48 29.40 -38.99 27.37
CA PRO A 48 30.04 -37.80 26.80
C PRO A 48 31.46 -38.07 26.28
N ALA A 49 31.79 -37.51 25.11
CA ALA A 49 33.06 -37.70 24.40
C ALA A 49 34.30 -37.02 25.02
N ALA A 50 34.25 -36.54 26.27
CA ALA A 50 35.44 -36.05 26.98
C ALA A 50 36.40 -37.21 27.40
N LEU A 51 36.07 -38.44 27.04
CA LEU A 51 36.87 -39.65 27.19
C LEU A 51 37.51 -40.02 25.83
N SER A 52 38.51 -39.24 25.42
CA SER A 52 39.58 -39.73 24.55
C SER A 52 40.75 -40.24 25.39
N ASP A 53 40.44 -40.92 26.50
CA ASP A 53 41.38 -41.61 27.36
C ASP A 53 41.07 -43.12 27.23
N PRO A 54 42.05 -44.01 26.98
CA PRO A 54 41.81 -45.41 26.63
C PRO A 54 41.23 -46.29 27.74
N ASP A 55 40.98 -45.73 28.93
CA ASP A 55 40.44 -46.46 30.07
C ASP A 55 39.28 -45.66 30.71
N PRO A 56 38.04 -45.81 30.22
CA PRO A 56 36.91 -45.12 30.81
C PRO A 56 36.60 -45.83 32.12
N GLN A 57 37.10 -45.35 33.26
CA GLN A 57 36.65 -45.88 34.55
C GLN A 57 35.24 -45.37 34.80
N PRO A 58 34.26 -46.28 34.98
CA PRO A 58 32.92 -45.82 35.20
C PRO A 58 32.68 -45.06 36.53
N GLN A 59 33.69 -45.00 37.38
CA GLN A 59 33.62 -44.38 38.70
C GLN A 59 33.56 -42.84 38.65
N SER A 60 34.08 -42.19 37.61
CA SER A 60 34.21 -40.71 37.55
C SER A 60 32.91 -39.97 37.19
N TRP A 61 31.93 -40.64 36.59
CA TRP A 61 30.62 -40.06 36.27
C TRP A 61 29.61 -40.21 37.40
N TYR A 62 29.82 -41.17 38.29
CA TYR A 62 28.91 -41.46 39.39
C TYR A 62 29.21 -40.71 40.68
N THR A 63 30.42 -40.16 40.83
CA THR A 63 30.82 -39.42 42.02
C THR A 63 30.09 -38.08 42.11
N GLY A 64 29.11 -38.01 43.02
CA GLY A 64 28.41 -36.77 43.39
C GLY A 64 26.90 -36.75 43.14
N GLY A 65 26.33 -37.80 42.51
CA GLY A 65 24.92 -37.83 42.11
C GLY A 65 24.65 -36.89 40.93
N ILE A 66 24.34 -37.44 39.76
CA ILE A 66 23.93 -36.63 38.61
C ILE A 66 22.42 -36.45 38.71
N THR A 67 21.90 -35.23 38.79
CA THR A 67 20.47 -34.97 38.73
C THR A 67 20.13 -34.19 37.46
N GLY A 68 19.25 -34.75 36.62
CA GLY A 68 18.61 -34.03 35.52
C GLY A 68 19.47 -33.72 34.29
N ARG A 69 20.53 -34.47 34.00
CA ARG A 69 21.40 -34.21 32.85
C ARG A 69 20.77 -34.68 31.54
N GLU A 70 20.79 -33.85 30.51
CA GLU A 70 20.26 -34.19 29.19
C GLU A 70 21.34 -34.80 28.28
N LEU A 71 21.02 -35.91 27.62
CA LEU A 71 21.96 -36.67 26.77
C LEU A 71 21.22 -37.47 25.69
N ALA A 72 21.96 -37.92 24.68
CA ALA A 72 21.43 -38.76 23.62
C ALA A 72 21.27 -40.22 24.10
N GLY A 73 20.10 -40.81 23.87
CA GLY A 73 19.83 -42.24 24.08
C GLY A 73 19.50 -42.94 22.77
N TRP A 74 19.57 -44.27 22.77
CA TRP A 74 19.32 -45.08 21.58
C TRP A 74 18.33 -46.19 21.86
N ARG A 75 17.25 -46.24 21.08
CA ARG A 75 16.38 -47.42 21.03
C ARG A 75 17.02 -48.47 20.13
N ARG A 76 16.63 -49.72 20.35
CA ARG A 76 16.93 -50.81 19.40
C ARG A 76 16.48 -50.41 17.99
N GLY A 77 17.39 -50.48 17.02
CA GLY A 77 17.14 -50.04 15.63
C GLY A 77 17.66 -48.64 15.29
N SER A 78 18.49 -48.03 16.14
CA SER A 78 19.20 -46.75 15.88
C SER A 78 18.33 -45.50 15.89
N GLU A 79 17.15 -45.54 16.50
CA GLU A 79 16.34 -44.36 16.76
C GLU A 79 16.93 -43.58 17.96
N CYS A 80 17.22 -42.29 17.74
CA CYS A 80 17.82 -41.40 18.75
C CYS A 80 16.76 -40.73 19.63
N LEU A 81 17.03 -40.67 20.94
CA LEU A 81 16.21 -40.02 21.96
C LEU A 81 16.97 -38.90 22.66
N THR A 82 16.26 -37.90 23.17
CA THR A 82 16.79 -37.03 24.23
C THR A 82 16.32 -37.56 25.59
N LEU A 83 17.27 -37.98 26.42
CA LEU A 83 17.00 -38.49 27.76
C LEU A 83 17.41 -37.46 28.81
N ARG A 84 16.58 -37.30 29.84
CA ARG A 84 16.98 -36.69 31.11
C ARG A 84 17.37 -37.81 32.07
N LEU A 85 18.66 -37.88 32.41
CA LEU A 85 19.25 -38.90 33.26
C LEU A 85 19.46 -38.36 34.68
N SER A 86 18.97 -39.12 35.65
CA SER A 86 19.30 -38.94 37.08
C SER A 86 19.91 -40.22 37.62
N VAL A 87 20.97 -40.08 38.40
CA VAL A 87 21.81 -41.18 38.84
C VAL A 87 22.01 -41.11 40.35
N GLY A 88 21.51 -42.13 41.04
CA GLY A 88 21.71 -42.32 42.47
C GLY A 88 22.65 -43.50 42.74
N GLU A 89 23.38 -43.45 43.85
CA GLU A 89 24.24 -44.55 44.30
C GLU A 89 23.68 -45.20 45.57
N PHE A 90 23.89 -46.52 45.71
CA PHE A 90 23.58 -47.23 46.94
C PHE A 90 24.47 -48.45 47.14
N MET A 91 24.58 -48.89 48.39
CA MET A 91 25.29 -50.10 48.77
C MET A 91 24.32 -51.25 48.98
N TRP A 92 24.56 -52.39 48.33
CA TRP A 92 23.78 -53.61 48.49
C TRP A 92 24.70 -54.80 48.70
N ARG A 93 24.58 -55.46 49.86
CA ARG A 93 25.40 -56.64 50.22
C ARG A 93 26.92 -56.43 50.05
N GLY A 94 27.40 -55.22 50.29
CA GLY A 94 28.82 -54.86 50.16
C GLY A 94 29.27 -54.45 48.74
N GLN A 95 28.38 -54.50 47.73
CA GLN A 95 28.63 -53.95 46.41
C GLN A 95 28.01 -52.57 46.24
N ARG A 96 28.72 -51.66 45.56
CA ARG A 96 28.20 -50.36 45.14
C ARG A 96 27.45 -50.53 43.82
N LEU A 97 26.22 -50.04 43.78
CA LEU A 97 25.35 -50.08 42.62
C LEU A 97 24.83 -48.67 42.30
N PHE A 98 24.48 -48.46 41.04
CA PHE A 98 23.98 -47.18 40.56
C PHE A 98 22.61 -47.34 39.94
N VAL A 99 21.66 -46.50 40.37
CA VAL A 99 20.30 -46.43 39.84
C VAL A 99 20.25 -45.29 38.84
N ASN A 100 20.03 -45.63 37.58
CA ASN A 100 19.96 -44.72 36.44
C ASN A 100 18.48 -44.56 36.07
N SER A 101 17.86 -43.45 36.47
CA SER A 101 16.50 -43.08 36.09
C SER A 101 16.54 -42.29 34.78
N CYS A 102 15.91 -42.83 33.75
CA CYS A 102 15.90 -42.31 32.39
C CYS A 102 14.49 -41.86 32.05
N HIS A 103 14.33 -40.56 31.80
CA HIS A 103 13.08 -39.98 31.36
C HIS A 103 13.21 -39.50 29.90
N ASP A 104 12.29 -39.95 29.03
CA ASP A 104 12.26 -39.53 27.61
C ASP A 104 11.66 -38.13 27.50
N ILE A 105 12.50 -37.16 27.15
CA ILE A 105 12.09 -35.76 26.92
C ILE A 105 12.08 -35.40 25.44
N THR A 106 12.13 -36.38 24.53
CA THR A 106 12.25 -36.13 23.08
C THR A 106 11.07 -35.32 22.55
N GLU A 107 9.84 -35.73 22.87
CA GLU A 107 8.63 -35.00 22.46
C GLU A 107 8.55 -33.64 23.15
N GLN A 108 8.84 -33.58 24.46
CA GLN A 108 8.86 -32.31 25.19
C GLN A 108 9.84 -31.31 24.55
N ARG A 109 11.05 -31.75 24.20
CA ARG A 109 12.07 -30.94 23.54
C ARG A 109 11.63 -30.50 22.15
N ARG A 110 11.06 -31.40 21.34
CA ARG A 110 10.48 -31.06 20.03
C ARG A 110 9.39 -29.99 20.16
N TYR A 111 8.49 -30.12 21.15
CA TYR A 111 7.49 -29.09 21.42
C TYR A 111 8.11 -27.78 21.86
N THR A 112 9.11 -27.79 22.75
CA THR A 112 9.80 -26.58 23.18
C THR A 112 10.52 -25.89 22.03
N GLU A 113 11.26 -26.63 21.21
CA GLU A 113 11.94 -26.11 20.01
C GLU A 113 10.93 -25.58 18.99
N HIS A 114 9.81 -26.27 18.78
CA HIS A 114 8.74 -25.81 17.90
C HIS A 114 8.06 -24.54 18.43
N ILE A 115 7.78 -24.45 19.73
CA ILE A 115 7.25 -23.25 20.37
C ILE A 115 8.24 -22.09 20.23
N ALA A 116 9.53 -22.33 20.47
CA ALA A 116 10.57 -21.31 20.30
C ALA A 116 10.67 -20.84 18.85
N PHE A 117 10.53 -21.76 17.88
CA PHE A 117 10.46 -21.41 16.46
C PHE A 117 9.23 -20.56 16.14
N LEU A 118 8.03 -20.95 16.62
CA LEU A 118 6.79 -20.20 16.39
C LEU A 118 6.81 -18.81 17.06
N ALA A 119 7.53 -18.66 18.18
CA ALA A 119 7.72 -17.37 18.83
C ALA A 119 8.63 -16.43 18.03
N SER A 120 9.52 -16.97 17.19
CA SER A 120 10.54 -16.19 16.45
C SER A 120 10.33 -16.15 14.93
N HIS A 121 9.46 -16.99 14.36
CA HIS A 121 9.29 -17.14 12.92
C HIS A 121 7.82 -17.11 12.49
N ASP A 122 7.58 -16.55 11.32
CA ASP A 122 6.31 -16.62 10.62
C ASP A 122 6.04 -18.07 10.15
N SER A 123 4.94 -18.65 10.61
CA SER A 123 4.59 -20.05 10.36
C SER A 123 4.31 -20.37 8.88
N LEU A 124 3.95 -19.36 8.08
CA LEU A 124 3.65 -19.55 6.67
C LEU A 124 4.92 -19.59 5.80
N THR A 125 5.81 -18.62 5.97
CA THR A 125 6.99 -18.43 5.10
C THR A 125 8.29 -18.94 5.72
N GLY A 126 8.29 -19.20 7.03
CA GLY A 126 9.46 -19.55 7.82
C GLY A 126 10.46 -18.39 7.95
N CYS A 127 10.09 -17.16 7.58
CA CYS A 127 10.93 -15.98 7.81
C CYS A 127 10.89 -15.62 9.31
N PRO A 128 11.96 -15.03 9.87
CA PRO A 128 11.88 -14.26 11.09
C PRO A 128 10.59 -13.41 11.13
N ASN A 129 9.85 -13.49 12.23
CA ASN A 129 8.72 -12.61 12.47
C ASN A 129 9.20 -11.23 12.92
N ARG A 130 8.27 -10.31 13.21
CA ARG A 130 8.58 -8.94 13.65
C ARG A 130 9.52 -8.92 14.87
N GLU A 131 9.25 -9.74 15.88
CA GLU A 131 10.03 -9.78 17.12
C GLU A 131 11.48 -10.21 16.87
N GLN A 132 11.66 -11.33 16.15
CA GLN A 132 13.00 -11.83 15.81
C GLN A 132 13.77 -10.89 14.88
N PHE A 133 13.08 -10.24 13.93
CA PHE A 133 13.70 -9.26 13.04
C PHE A 133 14.20 -8.04 13.82
N LEU A 134 13.38 -7.47 14.71
CA LEU A 134 13.77 -6.34 15.56
C LEU A 134 14.93 -6.69 16.49
N GLN A 135 14.92 -7.90 17.06
CA GLN A 135 16.03 -8.38 17.89
C GLN A 135 17.34 -8.46 17.10
N ALA A 136 17.29 -9.03 15.90
CA ALA A 136 18.46 -9.11 15.02
C ALA A 136 18.95 -7.73 14.54
N LEU A 137 18.03 -6.82 14.22
CA LEU A 137 18.34 -5.44 13.87
C LEU A 137 19.00 -4.70 15.04
N THR A 138 18.49 -4.87 16.25
CA THR A 138 19.07 -4.26 17.47
C THR A 138 20.49 -4.75 17.69
N GLN A 139 20.75 -6.05 17.50
CA GLN A 139 22.09 -6.61 17.58
C GLN A 139 23.01 -6.03 16.49
N ALA A 140 22.55 -5.99 15.23
CA ALA A 140 23.31 -5.44 14.11
C ALA A 140 23.64 -3.95 14.31
N LEU A 141 22.73 -3.18 14.92
CA LEU A 141 22.97 -1.78 15.28
C LEU A 141 24.09 -1.63 16.31
N GLN A 142 24.10 -2.47 17.36
CA GLN A 142 25.17 -2.46 18.36
C GLN A 142 26.53 -2.78 17.72
N GLU A 143 26.57 -3.76 16.81
CA GLU A 143 27.77 -4.11 16.07
C GLU A 143 28.24 -2.95 15.18
N CYS A 144 27.32 -2.32 14.44
CA CYS A 144 27.63 -1.17 13.58
C CYS A 144 28.17 0.03 14.37
N ARG A 145 27.57 0.36 15.53
CA ARG A 145 28.06 1.43 16.43
C ARG A 145 29.48 1.17 16.91
N SER A 146 29.85 -0.09 17.15
CA SER A 146 31.18 -0.46 17.62
C SER A 146 32.26 -0.52 16.53
N ARG A 147 31.89 -0.87 15.29
CA ARG A 147 32.83 -1.14 14.18
C ARG A 147 32.79 -0.12 13.05
N GLY A 148 31.88 0.86 13.11
CA GLY A 148 31.70 1.86 12.06
C GLY A 148 31.09 1.31 10.78
N HIS A 149 30.37 0.18 10.84
CA HIS A 149 29.70 -0.40 9.68
C HIS A 149 28.41 0.35 9.35
N SER A 150 28.00 0.30 8.08
CA SER A 150 26.71 0.84 7.61
C SER A 150 25.72 -0.30 7.36
N LEU A 151 24.44 -0.07 7.69
CA LEU A 151 23.34 -0.97 7.38
C LEU A 151 22.14 -0.19 6.82
N ALA A 152 21.23 -0.91 6.17
CA ALA A 152 19.94 -0.41 5.73
C ALA A 152 18.81 -1.35 6.15
N VAL A 153 17.63 -0.78 6.39
CA VAL A 153 16.37 -1.52 6.46
C VAL A 153 15.59 -1.24 5.19
N LEU A 154 15.16 -2.29 4.51
CA LEU A 154 14.25 -2.20 3.37
C LEU A 154 12.89 -2.74 3.80
N TYR A 155 11.85 -1.92 3.71
CA TYR A 155 10.46 -2.32 3.93
C TYR A 155 9.80 -2.59 2.59
N ILE A 156 9.17 -3.74 2.43
CA ILE A 156 8.66 -4.26 1.15
C ILE A 156 7.19 -4.60 1.32
N ASP A 157 6.35 -4.05 0.46
CA ASP A 157 4.93 -4.42 0.40
C ASP A 157 4.57 -4.84 -1.04
N LEU A 158 3.77 -5.91 -1.16
CA LEU A 158 3.39 -6.49 -2.44
C LEU A 158 2.17 -5.77 -3.05
N ASP A 159 2.39 -4.99 -4.10
CA ASP A 159 1.30 -4.33 -4.78
C ASP A 159 0.40 -5.38 -5.49
N GLY A 160 -0.91 -5.23 -5.32
CA GLY A 160 -1.91 -6.09 -5.97
C GLY A 160 -2.15 -7.43 -5.27
N PHE A 161 -1.50 -7.73 -4.14
CA PHE A 161 -1.72 -8.99 -3.42
C PHE A 161 -3.17 -9.17 -2.96
N LYS A 162 -3.82 -8.09 -2.49
CA LYS A 162 -5.25 -8.13 -2.15
C LYS A 162 -6.14 -8.57 -3.32
N ALA A 163 -5.87 -8.09 -4.53
CA ALA A 163 -6.63 -8.47 -5.72
C ALA A 163 -6.45 -9.96 -6.07
N VAL A 164 -5.28 -10.54 -5.77
CA VAL A 164 -5.05 -11.99 -5.89
C VAL A 164 -5.93 -12.74 -4.89
N ASN A 165 -5.97 -12.31 -3.61
CA ASN A 165 -6.83 -12.94 -2.60
C ASN A 165 -8.31 -12.84 -2.97
N ASP A 166 -8.77 -11.66 -3.39
CA ASP A 166 -10.18 -11.43 -3.73
C ASP A 166 -10.62 -12.26 -4.94
N LYS A 167 -9.72 -12.49 -5.90
CA LYS A 167 -10.02 -13.21 -7.15
C LYS A 167 -9.82 -14.73 -7.04
N HIS A 168 -8.82 -15.18 -6.29
CA HIS A 168 -8.38 -16.58 -6.29
C HIS A 168 -8.43 -17.26 -4.90
N GLY A 169 -8.79 -16.51 -3.86
CA GLY A 169 -8.91 -16.98 -2.48
C GLY A 169 -7.58 -17.01 -1.71
N HIS A 170 -7.68 -16.98 -0.38
CA HIS A 170 -6.53 -16.90 0.53
C HIS A 170 -5.54 -18.05 0.38
N ARG A 171 -5.99 -19.27 0.04
CA ARG A 171 -5.08 -20.42 -0.17
C ARG A 171 -4.06 -20.16 -1.28
N LEU A 172 -4.46 -19.51 -2.37
CA LEU A 172 -3.55 -19.17 -3.46
C LEU A 172 -2.61 -18.03 -3.05
N GLY A 173 -3.12 -17.05 -2.30
CA GLY A 173 -2.32 -15.97 -1.71
C GLY A 173 -1.24 -16.49 -0.78
N ASP A 174 -1.55 -17.46 0.08
CA ASP A 174 -0.59 -18.10 0.99
C ASP A 174 0.55 -18.80 0.24
N LEU A 175 0.22 -19.51 -0.85
CA LEU A 175 1.23 -20.13 -1.71
C LEU A 175 2.09 -19.08 -2.42
N LEU A 176 1.48 -17.98 -2.86
CA LEU A 176 2.20 -16.86 -3.46
C LEU A 176 3.20 -16.24 -2.47
N LEU A 177 2.79 -16.00 -1.21
CA LEU A 177 3.68 -15.48 -0.17
C LEU A 177 4.88 -16.38 0.09
N LYS A 178 4.69 -17.71 0.10
CA LYS A 178 5.81 -18.67 0.18
C LYS A 178 6.78 -18.52 -0.99
N ARG A 179 6.26 -18.39 -2.22
CA ARG A 179 7.10 -18.19 -3.42
C ARG A 179 7.82 -16.84 -3.42
N VAL A 180 7.18 -15.79 -2.92
CA VAL A 180 7.79 -14.48 -2.74
C VAL A 180 8.95 -14.59 -1.75
N ALA A 181 8.74 -15.19 -0.57
CA ALA A 181 9.78 -15.38 0.43
C ALA A 181 10.97 -16.18 -0.14
N GLU A 182 10.71 -17.30 -0.84
CA GLU A 182 11.74 -18.08 -1.52
C GLU A 182 12.54 -17.24 -2.53
N ARG A 183 11.85 -16.43 -3.33
CA ARG A 183 12.48 -15.60 -4.37
C ARG A 183 13.32 -14.48 -3.77
N LEU A 184 12.80 -13.81 -2.74
CA LEU A 184 13.53 -12.77 -2.01
C LEU A 184 14.80 -13.34 -1.38
N ARG A 185 14.72 -14.46 -0.63
CA ARG A 185 15.90 -15.11 -0.03
C ARG A 185 17.00 -15.41 -1.06
N ARG A 186 16.65 -15.92 -2.24
CA ARG A 186 17.63 -16.22 -3.31
C ARG A 186 18.32 -14.98 -3.91
N ARG A 187 17.76 -13.79 -3.67
CA ARG A 187 18.32 -12.51 -4.14
C ARG A 187 19.06 -11.75 -3.06
N LEU A 188 19.09 -12.28 -1.84
CA LEU A 188 19.82 -11.73 -0.70
C LEU A 188 21.15 -12.46 -0.52
N ARG A 189 22.11 -11.81 0.14
CA ARG A 189 23.39 -12.40 0.51
C ARG A 189 23.26 -13.16 1.84
N ASP A 190 24.24 -13.99 2.17
CA ASP A 190 24.24 -14.78 3.42
C ASP A 190 24.22 -13.92 4.70
N HIS A 191 24.70 -12.68 4.62
CA HIS A 191 24.70 -11.73 5.73
C HIS A 191 23.39 -10.91 5.82
N ASP A 192 22.57 -10.89 4.78
CA ASP A 192 21.30 -10.16 4.80
C ASP A 192 20.22 -11.01 5.52
N LEU A 193 19.33 -10.36 6.25
CA LEU A 193 18.22 -11.03 6.94
C LEU A 193 16.88 -10.64 6.30
N LEU A 194 16.09 -11.64 5.89
CA LEU A 194 14.70 -11.45 5.44
C LEU A 194 13.73 -11.77 6.58
N GLY A 195 12.89 -10.81 6.95
CA GLY A 195 11.75 -11.00 7.85
C GLY A 195 10.40 -10.85 7.13
N ARG A 196 9.32 -11.33 7.77
CA ARG A 196 7.93 -11.06 7.38
C ARG A 196 7.18 -10.51 8.58
N LEU A 197 6.62 -9.32 8.46
CA LEU A 197 5.96 -8.63 9.59
C LEU A 197 4.50 -9.04 9.74
N GLY A 198 3.84 -9.36 8.62
CA GLY A 198 2.43 -9.73 8.57
C GLY A 198 1.88 -9.50 7.16
N GLY A 199 0.70 -10.04 6.86
CA GLY A 199 0.03 -9.79 5.56
C GLY A 199 0.95 -10.05 4.35
N ASP A 200 1.12 -9.03 3.53
CA ASP A 200 1.98 -8.93 2.35
C ASP A 200 3.31 -8.18 2.60
N GLU A 201 3.65 -7.93 3.86
CA GLU A 201 4.79 -7.09 4.25
C GLU A 201 6.03 -7.91 4.60
N PHE A 202 7.12 -7.63 3.91
CA PHE A 202 8.44 -8.20 4.14
C PHE A 202 9.44 -7.11 4.51
N VAL A 203 10.49 -7.49 5.23
CA VAL A 203 11.57 -6.58 5.61
C VAL A 203 12.91 -7.22 5.35
N VAL A 204 13.88 -6.42 4.94
CA VAL A 204 15.27 -6.85 4.75
C VAL A 204 16.18 -5.97 5.57
N LEU A 205 17.01 -6.60 6.40
CA LEU A 205 18.20 -5.98 6.96
C LEU A 205 19.37 -6.26 6.01
N ALA A 206 19.92 -5.21 5.42
CA ALA A 206 21.02 -5.29 4.48
C ALA A 206 22.29 -4.66 5.08
N HIS A 207 23.39 -5.40 5.09
CA HIS A 207 24.69 -4.87 5.47
C HIS A 207 25.33 -4.17 4.25
N LEU A 208 25.82 -2.95 4.44
CA LEU A 208 26.24 -2.08 3.33
C LEU A 208 27.74 -2.06 3.08
N ASP A 209 28.56 -2.62 3.98
CA ASP A 209 30.02 -2.66 3.85
C ASP A 209 30.66 -1.30 3.48
N ASN A 210 30.12 -0.20 4.05
CA ASN A 210 30.49 1.20 3.78
C ASN A 210 30.13 1.74 2.38
N ASP A 211 29.21 1.09 1.66
CA ASP A 211 28.65 1.57 0.38
C ASP A 211 27.14 1.85 0.52
N PRO A 212 26.74 3.12 0.76
CA PRO A 212 25.34 3.51 0.90
C PRO A 212 24.49 3.21 -0.36
N GLU A 213 25.08 3.22 -1.55
CA GLU A 213 24.36 2.93 -2.80
C GLU A 213 23.99 1.45 -2.91
N LEU A 214 24.65 0.57 -2.15
CA LEU A 214 24.34 -0.84 -2.13
C LEU A 214 22.88 -1.10 -1.75
N ALA A 215 22.31 -0.32 -0.82
CA ALA A 215 20.91 -0.45 -0.41
C ALA A 215 19.95 -0.29 -1.60
N GLN A 216 20.17 0.75 -2.43
CA GLN A 216 19.36 1.01 -3.61
C GLN A 216 19.52 -0.09 -4.66
N ARG A 217 20.75 -0.60 -4.86
CA ARG A 217 21.00 -1.71 -5.80
C ARG A 217 20.35 -3.02 -5.34
N VAL A 218 20.35 -3.29 -4.03
CA VAL A 218 19.62 -4.43 -3.45
C VAL A 218 18.13 -4.26 -3.70
N ALA A 219 17.55 -3.11 -3.33
CA ALA A 219 16.12 -2.84 -3.54
C ALA A 219 15.70 -2.96 -5.01
N ALA A 220 16.45 -2.36 -5.93
CA ALA A 220 16.18 -2.44 -7.37
C ALA A 220 16.22 -3.89 -7.87
N ARG A 221 17.19 -4.70 -7.39
CA ARG A 221 17.25 -6.14 -7.71
C ARG A 221 16.04 -6.90 -7.18
N LEU A 222 15.56 -6.57 -5.98
CA LEU A 222 14.38 -7.20 -5.39
C LEU A 222 13.12 -6.84 -6.19
N VAL A 223 12.87 -5.57 -6.48
CA VAL A 223 11.74 -5.11 -7.32
C VAL A 223 11.74 -5.83 -8.68
N ALA A 224 12.87 -5.79 -9.40
CA ALA A 224 12.98 -6.44 -10.71
C ALA A 224 12.74 -7.96 -10.65
N SER A 225 13.07 -8.61 -9.53
CA SER A 225 12.80 -10.03 -9.33
C SER A 225 11.32 -10.33 -9.09
N LEU A 226 10.59 -9.43 -8.45
CA LEU A 226 9.16 -9.59 -8.14
C LEU A 226 8.28 -9.32 -9.36
N GLN A 227 8.71 -8.43 -10.27
CA GLN A 227 8.03 -8.18 -11.55
C GLN A 227 7.88 -9.43 -12.44
N GLN A 228 8.72 -10.47 -12.23
CA GLN A 228 8.59 -11.72 -12.96
C GLN A 228 7.36 -12.51 -12.50
N PRO A 229 6.57 -13.13 -13.40
CA PRO A 229 5.42 -13.92 -13.00
C PRO A 229 5.74 -15.05 -12.01
N PHE A 230 4.78 -15.36 -11.15
CA PHE A 230 4.82 -16.48 -10.22
C PHE A 230 3.94 -17.61 -10.74
N SER A 231 4.52 -18.79 -10.92
CA SER A 231 3.77 -20.01 -11.23
C SER A 231 3.27 -20.64 -9.92
N VAL A 232 1.98 -20.50 -9.64
CA VAL A 232 1.31 -21.06 -8.45
C VAL A 232 0.19 -21.99 -8.91
N GLU A 233 0.36 -23.29 -8.67
CA GLU A 233 -0.61 -24.33 -9.08
C GLU A 233 -1.04 -24.26 -10.57
N GLY A 234 -0.11 -23.91 -11.45
CA GLY A 234 -0.35 -23.80 -12.89
C GLY A 234 -0.92 -22.47 -13.36
N LEU A 235 -1.22 -21.54 -12.43
CA LEU A 235 -1.60 -20.17 -12.75
C LEU A 235 -0.37 -19.26 -12.76
N ALA A 236 -0.30 -18.35 -13.74
CA ALA A 236 0.66 -17.26 -13.76
C ALA A 236 0.07 -16.05 -13.02
N LEU A 237 0.61 -15.76 -11.84
CA LEU A 237 0.24 -14.60 -11.02
C LEU A 237 1.30 -13.52 -11.18
N GLN A 238 0.87 -12.25 -11.24
CA GLN A 238 1.77 -11.12 -11.32
C GLN A 238 1.47 -10.17 -10.14
N VAL A 239 2.52 -9.89 -9.37
CA VAL A 239 2.54 -8.88 -8.31
C VAL A 239 3.79 -8.05 -8.50
N THR A 240 3.74 -6.79 -8.07
CA THR A 240 4.92 -5.92 -8.00
C THR A 240 5.21 -5.62 -6.54
N ALA A 241 6.20 -4.77 -6.26
CA ALA A 241 6.43 -4.32 -4.90
C ALA A 241 6.82 -2.86 -4.81
N SER A 242 6.31 -2.23 -3.77
CA SER A 242 6.76 -0.93 -3.29
C SER A 242 7.79 -1.15 -2.20
N ILE A 243 8.98 -0.55 -2.34
CA ILE A 243 10.09 -0.70 -1.38
C ILE A 243 10.49 0.66 -0.82
N GLY A 244 10.52 0.75 0.50
CA GLY A 244 11.10 1.86 1.25
C GLY A 244 12.46 1.49 1.83
N ILE A 245 13.41 2.42 1.85
CA ILE A 245 14.75 2.21 2.40
C ILE A 245 14.99 3.23 3.51
N SER A 246 15.35 2.78 4.71
CA SER A 246 16.02 3.62 5.70
C SER A 246 17.49 3.23 5.82
N LEU A 247 18.36 4.25 5.87
CA LEU A 247 19.80 4.11 6.05
C LEU A 247 20.15 4.51 7.48
N LEU A 248 20.98 3.72 8.15
CA LEU A 248 21.58 4.13 9.42
C LEU A 248 22.50 5.33 9.17
N ASN A 249 22.12 6.50 9.67
CA ASN A 249 22.84 7.76 9.47
C ASN A 249 23.05 8.56 10.77
N GLY A 250 22.69 7.99 11.93
CA GLY A 250 22.85 8.63 13.22
C GLY A 250 22.65 7.67 14.39
N GLN A 251 21.89 8.11 15.38
CA GLN A 251 21.61 7.36 16.62
C GLN A 251 20.23 6.68 16.58
N GLN A 252 19.71 6.39 15.39
CA GLN A 252 18.43 5.69 15.22
C GLN A 252 18.47 4.34 15.94
N GLU A 253 17.37 3.99 16.61
CA GLU A 253 17.13 2.66 17.16
C GLU A 253 16.42 1.77 16.14
N ALA A 254 16.22 0.49 16.48
CA ALA A 254 15.66 -0.50 15.56
C ALA A 254 14.24 -0.13 15.05
N ASP A 255 13.38 0.34 15.95
CA ASP A 255 12.03 0.78 15.59
C ASP A 255 12.06 2.04 14.71
N ASP A 256 12.96 3.00 14.98
CA ASP A 256 13.09 4.22 14.15
C ASP A 256 13.42 3.87 12.69
N LEU A 257 14.41 3.01 12.46
CA LEU A 257 14.77 2.59 11.10
C LEU A 257 13.65 1.84 10.40
N LEU A 258 12.87 1.07 11.15
CA LEU A 258 11.75 0.32 10.61
C LEU A 258 10.62 1.26 10.19
N ASP A 259 10.26 2.22 11.04
CA ASP A 259 9.23 3.22 10.79
C ASP A 259 9.63 4.16 9.63
N GLU A 260 10.89 4.60 9.59
CA GLU A 260 11.42 5.40 8.49
C GLU A 260 11.35 4.66 7.14
N ALA A 261 11.66 3.36 7.14
CA ALA A 261 11.56 2.52 5.95
C ALA A 261 10.09 2.29 5.53
N ASP A 262 9.16 2.14 6.48
CA ASP A 262 7.71 2.06 6.22
C ASP A 262 7.20 3.36 5.57
N ILE A 263 7.56 4.53 6.11
CA ILE A 263 7.19 5.83 5.54
C ILE A 263 7.68 5.97 4.09
N ALA A 264 8.91 5.53 3.83
CA ALA A 264 9.46 5.52 2.47
C ALA A 264 8.69 4.56 1.54
N MET A 265 8.33 3.38 2.03
CA MET A 265 7.56 2.38 1.28
C MET A 265 6.16 2.90 0.96
N TYR A 266 5.49 3.52 1.93
CA TYR A 266 4.18 4.11 1.74
C TYR A 266 4.21 5.22 0.68
N GLN A 267 5.26 6.06 0.65
CA GLN A 267 5.42 7.02 -0.44
C GLN A 267 5.65 6.33 -1.78
N ALA A 268 6.41 5.23 -1.83
CA ALA A 268 6.59 4.46 -3.07
C ALA A 268 5.24 3.99 -3.64
N LYS A 269 4.30 3.55 -2.77
CA LYS A 269 2.93 3.24 -3.17
C LYS A 269 2.19 4.45 -3.72
N LEU A 270 2.21 5.58 -3.01
CA LEU A 270 1.51 6.79 -3.43
C LEU A 270 2.01 7.34 -4.77
N ASP A 271 3.29 7.17 -5.05
CA ASP A 271 3.89 7.62 -6.31
C ASP A 271 3.54 6.71 -7.51
N GLY A 272 2.79 5.63 -7.30
CA GLY A 272 2.27 4.74 -8.35
C GLY A 272 2.70 3.28 -8.21
N GLY A 273 3.29 2.88 -7.08
CA GLY A 273 3.74 1.51 -6.83
C GLY A 273 4.95 1.07 -7.68
N ASP A 274 5.33 -0.20 -7.56
CA ASP A 274 6.40 -0.86 -8.34
C ASP A 274 7.71 -0.07 -8.38
N ARG A 275 8.15 0.45 -7.23
CA ARG A 275 9.32 1.33 -7.16
C ARG A 275 9.98 1.35 -5.79
N VAL A 276 11.14 2.00 -5.77
CA VAL A 276 11.95 2.20 -4.58
C VAL A 276 11.93 3.67 -4.17
N ARG A 277 11.79 3.93 -2.87
CA ARG A 277 12.01 5.24 -2.25
C ARG A 277 12.97 5.13 -1.07
N VAL A 278 13.84 6.12 -0.94
CA VAL A 278 14.74 6.25 0.21
C VAL A 278 14.14 7.28 1.16
N PHE A 279 14.15 6.95 2.45
CA PHE A 279 13.73 7.84 3.50
C PHE A 279 14.57 9.13 3.49
N SER A 280 13.90 10.25 3.76
CA SER A 280 14.54 11.53 4.03
C SER A 280 13.63 12.35 4.94
N MET A 281 14.19 13.28 5.71
CA MET A 281 13.38 14.18 6.53
C MET A 281 12.36 14.99 5.71
N ALA A 282 12.73 15.39 4.48
CA ALA A 282 11.81 16.04 3.55
C ALA A 282 10.63 15.13 3.17
N LEU A 283 10.85 13.82 3.11
CA LEU A 283 9.78 12.86 2.86
C LEU A 283 8.84 12.74 4.06
N LEU A 284 9.39 12.63 5.28
CA LEU A 284 8.60 12.61 6.51
C LEU A 284 7.69 13.84 6.61
N GLU A 285 8.25 15.04 6.44
CA GLU A 285 7.51 16.29 6.46
C GLU A 285 6.40 16.33 5.39
N ARG A 286 6.67 15.80 4.20
CA ARG A 286 5.69 15.70 3.12
C ARG A 286 4.54 14.75 3.49
N THR A 287 4.84 13.59 4.06
CA THR A 287 3.82 12.62 4.49
C THR A 287 2.96 13.15 5.62
N GLU A 288 3.55 13.80 6.63
CA GLU A 288 2.80 14.44 7.72
C GLU A 288 1.92 15.58 7.23
N LYS A 289 2.44 16.41 6.31
CA LYS A 289 1.68 17.49 5.69
C LYS A 289 0.49 16.94 4.91
N ALA A 290 0.69 15.88 4.12
CA ALA A 290 -0.38 15.23 3.37
C ALA A 290 -1.45 14.66 4.31
N HIS A 291 -1.06 14.01 5.41
CA HIS A 291 -2.03 13.49 6.37
C HIS A 291 -2.84 14.60 7.05
N ARG A 292 -2.18 15.68 7.49
CA ARG A 292 -2.85 16.87 8.05
C ARG A 292 -3.84 17.48 7.05
N GLN A 293 -3.43 17.62 5.78
CA GLN A 293 -4.28 18.12 4.71
C GLN A 293 -5.50 17.21 4.46
N LEU A 294 -5.32 15.89 4.46
CA LEU A 294 -6.44 14.95 4.27
C LEU A 294 -7.45 15.03 5.42
N THR A 295 -6.97 15.09 6.66
CA THR A 295 -7.83 15.25 7.84
C THR A 295 -8.59 16.57 7.78
N ALA A 296 -7.92 17.66 7.40
CA ALA A 296 -8.55 18.96 7.22
C ALA A 296 -9.56 18.95 6.06
N LEU A 297 -9.27 18.28 4.94
CA LEU A 297 -10.18 18.17 3.81
C LEU A 297 -11.44 17.38 4.16
N ARG A 298 -11.31 16.24 4.85
CA ARG A 298 -12.47 15.48 5.36
C ARG A 298 -13.36 16.34 6.25
N ARG A 299 -12.73 17.12 7.14
CA ARG A 299 -13.43 18.08 7.99
C ARG A 299 -14.10 19.17 7.16
N ALA A 300 -13.45 19.68 6.12
CA ALA A 300 -13.98 20.72 5.26
C ALA A 300 -15.24 20.28 4.49
N VAL A 301 -15.23 19.05 3.96
CA VAL A 301 -16.40 18.44 3.33
C VAL A 301 -17.55 18.31 4.33
N ALA A 302 -17.27 17.86 5.56
CA ALA A 302 -18.28 17.71 6.60
C ALA A 302 -18.81 19.05 7.16
N GLN A 303 -17.96 20.07 7.26
CA GLN A 303 -18.24 21.36 7.94
C GLN A 303 -18.56 22.51 6.98
N ARG A 304 -18.80 22.23 5.68
CA ARG A 304 -19.13 23.25 4.65
C ARG A 304 -18.07 24.36 4.52
N GLN A 305 -16.79 23.99 4.55
CA GLN A 305 -15.66 24.93 4.34
C GLN A 305 -15.21 25.01 2.87
N LEU A 306 -15.98 24.38 1.98
CA LEU A 306 -15.85 24.55 0.54
C LEU A 306 -16.66 25.78 0.13
N GLU A 307 -16.16 26.51 -0.86
CA GLU A 307 -16.86 27.65 -1.46
C GLU A 307 -16.73 27.60 -2.98
N LEU A 308 -17.68 28.24 -3.67
CA LEU A 308 -17.63 28.41 -5.12
C LEU A 308 -17.29 29.86 -5.44
N HIS A 309 -16.32 30.03 -6.32
CA HIS A 309 -16.08 31.28 -7.02
C HIS A 309 -16.62 31.12 -8.42
N TYR A 310 -17.10 32.21 -9.01
CA TYR A 310 -17.74 32.21 -10.31
C TYR A 310 -16.93 33.05 -11.27
N GLN A 311 -16.59 32.49 -12.42
CA GLN A 311 -15.97 33.23 -13.51
C GLN A 311 -16.99 33.49 -14.61
N PRO A 312 -17.28 34.76 -14.96
CA PRO A 312 -18.17 35.07 -16.07
C PRO A 312 -17.61 34.63 -17.43
N GLN A 313 -18.50 34.09 -18.25
CA GLN A 313 -18.25 33.75 -19.65
C GLN A 313 -18.92 34.79 -20.54
N PHE A 314 -18.24 35.26 -21.57
CA PHE A 314 -18.69 36.35 -22.42
C PHE A 314 -18.94 35.89 -23.84
N ASP A 315 -20.01 36.40 -24.43
CA ASP A 315 -20.19 36.35 -25.87
C ASP A 315 -19.16 37.29 -26.52
N MET A 316 -18.28 36.73 -27.35
CA MET A 316 -17.14 37.48 -27.90
C MET A 316 -17.56 38.59 -28.87
N ARG A 317 -18.79 38.60 -29.38
CA ARG A 317 -19.27 39.62 -30.32
C ARG A 317 -19.89 40.81 -29.60
N SER A 318 -20.78 40.53 -28.66
CA SER A 318 -21.51 41.53 -27.89
C SER A 318 -20.73 42.01 -26.66
N LEU A 319 -19.71 41.26 -26.24
CA LEU A 319 -18.97 41.46 -24.99
C LEU A 319 -19.89 41.54 -23.76
N ARG A 320 -21.02 40.81 -23.82
CA ARG A 320 -21.94 40.67 -22.70
C ARG A 320 -21.74 39.33 -21.97
N PRO A 321 -21.93 39.29 -20.65
CA PRO A 321 -21.99 38.04 -19.91
C PRO A 321 -23.07 37.11 -20.50
N SER A 322 -22.70 35.86 -20.69
CA SER A 322 -23.48 34.83 -21.40
C SER A 322 -23.44 33.46 -20.73
N GLY A 323 -22.71 33.36 -19.60
CA GLY A 323 -22.60 32.16 -18.77
C GLY A 323 -21.73 32.44 -17.55
N LEU A 324 -21.65 31.44 -16.67
CA LEU A 324 -20.76 31.42 -15.51
C LEU A 324 -20.08 30.06 -15.45
N GLU A 325 -18.83 30.01 -15.00
CA GLU A 325 -18.19 28.77 -14.55
C GLU A 325 -18.09 28.76 -13.04
N ALA A 326 -18.60 27.69 -12.41
CA ALA A 326 -18.47 27.45 -10.98
C ALA A 326 -17.11 26.80 -10.70
N MET A 327 -16.23 27.55 -10.06
CA MET A 327 -14.87 27.16 -9.72
C MET A 327 -14.77 26.86 -8.23
N LEU A 328 -14.46 25.60 -7.92
CA LEU A 328 -14.30 25.15 -6.54
C LEU A 328 -13.13 25.87 -5.85
N ARG A 329 -13.30 26.20 -4.58
CA ARG A 329 -12.24 26.65 -3.68
C ARG A 329 -12.40 25.97 -2.33
N TRP A 330 -11.29 25.75 -1.64
CA TRP A 330 -11.32 25.29 -0.27
C TRP A 330 -10.74 26.37 0.65
N ARG A 331 -11.56 26.86 1.59
CA ARG A 331 -11.10 27.77 2.63
C ARG A 331 -10.58 26.97 3.81
N SER A 332 -9.26 26.85 3.90
CA SER A 332 -8.58 26.16 5.00
C SER A 332 -7.96 27.20 5.92
N GLU A 333 -8.49 27.32 7.14
CA GLU A 333 -8.13 28.39 8.08
C GLU A 333 -8.30 29.79 7.45
N GLN A 334 -7.20 30.50 7.19
CA GLN A 334 -7.18 31.81 6.51
C GLN A 334 -6.63 31.75 5.08
N ARG A 335 -6.35 30.55 4.55
CA ARG A 335 -5.82 30.37 3.19
C ARG A 335 -6.91 29.85 2.26
N LEU A 336 -7.00 30.48 1.09
CA LEU A 336 -7.75 29.93 -0.04
C LEU A 336 -6.86 28.92 -0.77
N VAL A 337 -7.30 27.67 -0.81
CA VAL A 337 -6.59 26.55 -1.44
C VAL A 337 -7.27 26.24 -2.78
N MET A 338 -6.46 26.17 -3.85
CA MET A 338 -6.96 25.95 -5.20
C MET A 338 -7.23 24.46 -5.47
N PRO A 339 -8.18 24.11 -6.37
CA PRO A 339 -8.50 22.72 -6.69
C PRO A 339 -7.30 21.85 -7.05
N GLU A 340 -6.32 22.40 -7.76
CA GLU A 340 -5.09 21.69 -8.18
C GLU A 340 -4.27 21.21 -6.98
N GLU A 341 -4.38 21.87 -5.82
CA GLU A 341 -3.66 21.51 -4.59
C GLU A 341 -4.34 20.38 -3.80
N PHE A 342 -5.66 20.19 -3.91
CA PHE A 342 -6.39 19.22 -3.07
C PHE A 342 -7.22 18.18 -3.82
N MET A 343 -7.65 18.42 -5.06
CA MET A 343 -8.43 17.45 -5.83
C MET A 343 -7.67 16.14 -6.10
N PRO A 344 -6.36 16.11 -6.38
CA PRO A 344 -5.62 14.86 -6.49
C PRO A 344 -5.70 14.00 -5.22
N MET A 345 -5.61 14.64 -4.05
CA MET A 345 -5.77 13.98 -2.75
C MET A 345 -7.21 13.51 -2.53
N ALA A 346 -8.21 14.33 -2.90
CA ALA A 346 -9.62 13.95 -2.82
C ALA A 346 -9.92 12.72 -3.69
N GLN A 347 -9.32 12.62 -4.87
CA GLN A 347 -9.48 11.48 -5.76
C GLN A 347 -8.83 10.22 -5.18
N ALA A 348 -7.58 10.31 -4.71
CA ALA A 348 -6.85 9.19 -4.12
C ALA A 348 -7.54 8.59 -2.89
N HIS A 349 -8.29 9.41 -2.14
CA HIS A 349 -8.97 8.99 -0.91
C HIS A 349 -10.50 8.90 -1.03
N GLY A 350 -11.04 8.93 -2.25
CA GLY A 350 -12.47 8.70 -2.50
C GLY A 350 -13.42 9.83 -2.08
N LEU A 351 -12.90 11.04 -1.82
CA LEU A 351 -13.68 12.22 -1.43
C LEU A 351 -14.17 13.05 -2.63
N ALA A 352 -13.59 12.85 -3.82
CA ALA A 352 -13.87 13.68 -5.00
C ALA A 352 -15.36 13.71 -5.38
N ALA A 353 -16.04 12.57 -5.36
CA ALA A 353 -17.45 12.50 -5.74
C ALA A 353 -18.37 13.28 -4.78
N ASP A 354 -18.05 13.29 -3.48
CA ASP A 354 -18.81 14.04 -2.48
C ASP A 354 -18.61 15.55 -2.65
N ILE A 355 -17.38 15.97 -2.93
CA ILE A 355 -17.03 17.36 -3.22
C ILE A 355 -17.73 17.86 -4.49
N GLU A 356 -17.68 17.07 -5.57
CA GLU A 356 -18.32 17.40 -6.85
C GLU A 356 -19.85 17.46 -6.72
N ARG A 357 -20.45 16.56 -5.91
CA ARG A 357 -21.89 16.59 -5.59
C ARG A 357 -22.27 17.86 -4.84
N TRP A 358 -21.48 18.24 -3.84
CA TRP A 358 -21.69 19.49 -3.11
C TRP A 358 -21.57 20.70 -4.04
N ALA A 359 -20.57 20.74 -4.92
CA ALA A 359 -20.36 21.83 -5.87
C ALA A 359 -21.55 21.96 -6.85
N LEU A 360 -22.06 20.84 -7.37
CA LEU A 360 -23.26 20.82 -8.21
C LEU A 360 -24.48 21.40 -7.49
N GLN A 361 -24.72 20.98 -6.25
CA GLN A 361 -25.84 21.49 -5.44
C GLN A 361 -25.72 22.99 -5.17
N GLN A 362 -24.53 23.45 -4.78
CA GLN A 362 -24.29 24.84 -4.47
C GLN A 362 -24.38 25.73 -5.72
N ALA A 363 -23.83 25.31 -6.86
CA ALA A 363 -23.91 26.05 -8.11
C ALA A 363 -25.35 26.20 -8.61
N CYS A 364 -26.17 25.16 -8.51
CA CYS A 364 -27.59 25.22 -8.87
C CYS A 364 -28.37 26.18 -7.96
N ARG A 365 -28.09 26.17 -6.65
CA ARG A 365 -28.69 27.10 -5.69
C ARG A 365 -28.31 28.55 -5.99
N ASP A 366 -27.02 28.81 -6.14
CA ASP A 366 -26.48 30.14 -6.40
C ASP A 366 -27.04 30.69 -7.73
N LYS A 367 -27.17 29.82 -8.74
CA LYS A 367 -27.77 30.20 -10.01
C LYS A 367 -29.26 30.55 -9.88
N ALA A 368 -30.03 29.77 -9.11
CA ALA A 368 -31.42 30.09 -8.85
C ALA A 368 -31.58 31.43 -8.12
N GLN A 369 -30.66 31.76 -7.20
CA GLN A 369 -30.62 33.05 -6.53
C GLN A 369 -30.36 34.20 -7.50
N LEU A 370 -29.38 34.07 -8.40
CA LEU A 370 -29.09 35.09 -9.43
C LEU A 370 -30.26 35.31 -10.40
N LEU A 371 -30.99 34.24 -10.75
CA LEU A 371 -32.18 34.34 -11.60
C LEU A 371 -33.33 35.05 -10.88
N ALA A 372 -33.56 34.74 -9.61
CA ALA A 372 -34.59 35.39 -8.80
C ALA A 372 -34.31 36.90 -8.61
N ALA A 373 -33.03 37.29 -8.57
CA ALA A 373 -32.59 38.69 -8.52
C ALA A 373 -32.61 39.38 -9.90
N GLY A 374 -32.87 38.66 -10.99
CA GLY A 374 -32.89 39.23 -12.34
C GLY A 374 -31.51 39.59 -12.92
N LEU A 375 -30.42 39.11 -12.31
CA LEU A 375 -29.06 39.56 -12.63
C LEU A 375 -28.48 38.93 -13.89
N LEU A 376 -28.77 37.65 -14.17
CA LEU A 376 -28.21 36.96 -15.34
C LEU A 376 -29.04 35.75 -15.77
N ASP A 377 -29.74 35.85 -16.91
CA ASP A 377 -30.46 34.73 -17.55
C ASP A 377 -29.55 33.94 -18.52
N ALA A 378 -28.57 33.24 -17.93
CA ALA A 378 -27.56 32.46 -18.66
C ALA A 378 -27.31 31.08 -18.01
N ARG A 379 -26.38 30.28 -18.53
CA ARG A 379 -26.00 28.99 -17.94
C ARG A 379 -25.00 29.14 -16.80
N VAL A 380 -25.04 28.24 -15.81
CA VAL A 380 -23.89 27.96 -14.93
C VAL A 380 -23.25 26.64 -15.34
N THR A 381 -21.94 26.64 -15.51
CA THR A 381 -21.13 25.48 -15.88
C THR A 381 -20.52 24.87 -14.63
N VAL A 382 -20.71 23.58 -14.42
CA VAL A 382 -20.14 22.83 -13.29
C VAL A 382 -19.30 21.69 -13.84
N ARG A 383 -18.02 21.63 -13.45
CA ARG A 383 -17.13 20.54 -13.85
C ARG A 383 -17.43 19.27 -13.06
N ILE A 384 -17.56 18.15 -13.76
CA ILE A 384 -17.85 16.84 -13.19
C ILE A 384 -16.72 15.86 -13.53
N GLY A 385 -16.14 15.26 -12.50
CA GLY A 385 -15.11 14.25 -12.65
C GLY A 385 -15.67 12.88 -13.00
N THR A 386 -14.79 12.00 -13.47
CA THR A 386 -15.13 10.61 -13.82
C THR A 386 -15.69 9.82 -12.64
N ALA A 387 -15.26 10.14 -11.42
CA ALA A 387 -15.70 9.47 -10.20
C ALA A 387 -17.19 9.66 -9.96
N LEU A 388 -17.68 10.91 -9.94
CA LEU A 388 -19.10 11.19 -9.77
C LEU A 388 -19.91 10.72 -10.99
N LEU A 389 -19.42 10.96 -12.21
CA LEU A 389 -20.11 10.57 -13.44
C LEU A 389 -20.29 9.04 -13.59
N ARG A 390 -19.42 8.22 -12.99
CA ARG A 390 -19.56 6.76 -12.97
C ARG A 390 -20.60 6.28 -11.96
N THR A 391 -21.02 7.13 -11.02
CA THR A 391 -21.93 6.75 -9.94
C THR A 391 -23.28 6.31 -10.55
N PRO A 392 -23.80 5.11 -10.22
CA PRO A 392 -25.11 4.68 -10.68
C PRO A 392 -26.18 5.69 -10.24
N GLY A 393 -27.05 6.09 -11.15
CA GLY A 393 -28.11 7.05 -10.84
C GLY A 393 -27.69 8.53 -10.91
N PHE A 394 -26.54 8.86 -11.51
CA PHE A 394 -26.06 10.24 -11.58
C PHE A 394 -27.05 11.18 -12.29
N ALA A 395 -27.68 10.74 -13.40
CA ALA A 395 -28.67 11.57 -14.08
C ALA A 395 -29.87 11.90 -13.18
N GLN A 396 -30.33 10.95 -12.38
CA GLN A 396 -31.41 11.12 -11.40
C GLN A 396 -30.99 12.09 -10.28
N LEU A 397 -29.74 12.02 -9.82
CA LEU A 397 -29.18 13.01 -8.90
C LEU A 397 -29.26 14.42 -9.48
N VAL A 398 -28.85 14.61 -10.74
CA VAL A 398 -28.91 15.95 -11.38
C VAL A 398 -30.35 16.45 -11.45
N GLN A 399 -31.30 15.60 -11.85
CA GLN A 399 -32.73 15.95 -11.86
C GLN A 399 -33.24 16.36 -10.48
N GLN A 400 -32.88 15.60 -9.44
CA GLN A 400 -33.25 15.91 -8.07
C GLN A 400 -32.70 17.28 -7.64
N VAL A 401 -31.42 17.55 -7.90
CA VAL A 401 -30.80 18.85 -7.56
C VAL A 401 -31.48 20.01 -8.29
N LEU A 402 -31.82 19.85 -9.57
CA LEU A 402 -32.54 20.88 -10.32
C LEU A 402 -33.94 21.14 -9.73
N GLN A 403 -34.67 20.08 -9.40
CA GLN A 403 -36.00 20.17 -8.79
C GLN A 403 -35.97 20.84 -7.41
N GLU A 404 -35.05 20.45 -6.54
CA GLU A 404 -34.88 21.01 -5.19
C GLU A 404 -34.58 22.51 -5.21
N ASN A 405 -33.92 23.02 -6.26
CA ASN A 405 -33.58 24.43 -6.41
C ASN A 405 -34.52 25.19 -7.36
N GLY A 406 -35.54 24.53 -7.93
CA GLY A 406 -36.45 25.14 -8.90
C GLY A 406 -35.75 25.64 -10.17
N LEU A 407 -34.60 25.07 -10.53
CA LEU A 407 -33.77 25.52 -11.65
C LEU A 407 -34.15 24.75 -12.92
N ALA A 408 -34.43 25.47 -14.01
CA ALA A 408 -34.72 24.81 -15.28
C ALA A 408 -33.44 24.17 -15.87
N PRO A 409 -33.51 22.98 -16.49
CA PRO A 409 -32.34 22.29 -17.03
C PRO A 409 -31.47 23.13 -18.00
N ARG A 410 -32.10 24.04 -18.75
CA ARG A 410 -31.42 24.96 -19.68
C ARG A 410 -30.41 25.91 -19.03
N HIS A 411 -30.49 26.08 -17.71
CA HIS A 411 -29.60 26.96 -16.93
C HIS A 411 -28.38 26.23 -16.35
N LEU A 412 -28.28 24.92 -16.53
CA LEU A 412 -27.14 24.12 -16.10
C LEU A 412 -26.38 23.54 -17.31
N GLU A 413 -25.07 23.68 -17.28
CA GLU A 413 -24.14 22.96 -18.16
C GLU A 413 -23.19 22.12 -17.31
N LEU A 414 -23.01 20.84 -17.67
CA LEU A 414 -22.04 19.97 -17.03
C LEU A 414 -20.80 19.87 -17.92
N GLU A 415 -19.64 20.23 -17.41
CA GLU A 415 -18.36 20.10 -18.11
C GLU A 415 -17.70 18.78 -17.72
N VAL A 416 -17.35 17.96 -18.72
CA VAL A 416 -16.56 16.73 -18.54
C VAL A 416 -15.25 16.85 -19.29
N ILE A 417 -14.18 16.23 -18.79
CA ILE A 417 -12.89 16.24 -19.49
C ILE A 417 -12.93 15.37 -20.75
N GLU A 418 -12.09 15.72 -21.74
CA GLU A 418 -11.97 15.02 -23.03
C GLU A 418 -11.87 13.49 -22.87
N GLU A 419 -10.95 13.00 -22.02
CA GLU A 419 -10.69 11.57 -21.85
C GLU A 419 -11.95 10.79 -21.42
N THR A 420 -12.70 11.34 -20.47
CA THR A 420 -13.92 10.74 -19.94
C THR A 420 -15.06 10.74 -20.96
N ALA A 421 -15.10 11.77 -21.81
CA ALA A 421 -16.09 11.92 -22.86
C ALA A 421 -15.82 10.99 -24.06
N VAL A 422 -14.54 10.81 -24.41
CA VAL A 422 -14.10 10.11 -25.63
C VAL A 422 -14.03 8.59 -25.45
N ASP A 423 -13.69 8.08 -24.26
CA ASP A 423 -13.68 6.63 -23.99
C ASP A 423 -14.48 6.27 -22.73
N PRO A 424 -15.81 6.47 -22.74
CA PRO A 424 -16.61 6.26 -21.55
C PRO A 424 -16.76 4.76 -21.27
N SER A 425 -16.48 4.37 -20.02
CA SER A 425 -16.91 3.07 -19.52
C SER A 425 -18.43 2.92 -19.67
N THR A 426 -18.93 1.68 -19.70
CA THR A 426 -20.38 1.42 -19.88
C THR A 426 -21.28 2.23 -18.92
N PRO A 427 -20.98 2.34 -17.61
CA PRO A 427 -21.76 3.19 -16.71
C PRO A 427 -21.73 4.69 -17.07
N VAL A 428 -20.58 5.21 -17.46
CA VAL A 428 -20.42 6.63 -17.84
C VAL A 428 -21.25 6.94 -19.09
N ARG A 429 -21.19 6.06 -20.10
CA ARG A 429 -21.97 6.23 -21.33
C ARG A 429 -23.47 6.24 -21.06
N GLN A 430 -23.96 5.35 -20.19
CA GLN A 430 -25.37 5.31 -19.81
C GLN A 430 -25.81 6.61 -19.12
N ASN A 431 -25.00 7.12 -18.19
CA ASN A 431 -25.29 8.38 -17.51
C ASN A 431 -25.28 9.58 -18.48
N LEU A 432 -24.33 9.65 -19.42
CA LEU A 432 -24.27 10.72 -20.42
C LEU A 432 -25.49 10.75 -21.34
N LEU A 433 -25.96 9.58 -21.78
CA LEU A 433 -27.18 9.47 -22.59
C LEU A 433 -28.43 9.86 -21.78
N ALA A 434 -28.55 9.39 -20.54
CA ALA A 434 -29.65 9.76 -19.66
C ALA A 434 -29.66 11.27 -19.35
N LEU A 435 -28.49 11.90 -19.21
CA LEU A 435 -28.38 13.35 -19.01
C LEU A 435 -28.91 14.14 -20.20
N ALA A 436 -28.64 13.68 -21.43
CA ALA A 436 -29.15 14.34 -22.63
C ALA A 436 -30.69 14.40 -22.67
N GLU A 437 -31.36 13.38 -22.12
CA GLU A 437 -32.83 13.33 -22.02
C GLU A 437 -33.39 14.31 -20.97
N THR A 438 -32.55 14.80 -20.04
CA THR A 438 -32.97 15.74 -18.99
C THR A 438 -33.05 17.20 -19.44
N GLY A 439 -32.48 17.52 -20.62
CA GLY A 439 -32.40 18.88 -21.13
C GLY A 439 -31.25 19.72 -20.55
N VAL A 440 -30.39 19.11 -19.71
CA VAL A 440 -29.14 19.72 -19.24
C VAL A 440 -28.12 19.75 -20.38
N SER A 441 -27.37 20.83 -20.48
CA SER A 441 -26.32 20.95 -21.49
C SER A 441 -25.05 20.23 -21.07
N LEU A 442 -24.33 19.65 -22.03
CA LEU A 442 -23.06 18.99 -21.79
C LEU A 442 -21.94 19.75 -22.53
N GLY A 443 -20.88 20.08 -21.80
CA GLY A 443 -19.66 20.66 -22.32
C GLY A 443 -18.49 19.67 -22.25
N VAL A 444 -17.56 19.76 -23.20
CA VAL A 444 -16.29 19.02 -23.17
C VAL A 444 -15.14 19.98 -22.93
N GLY A 445 -14.43 19.77 -21.82
CA GLY A 445 -13.28 20.56 -21.39
C GLY A 445 -11.93 19.93 -21.72
N GLY A 446 -10.89 20.76 -21.82
CA GLY A 446 -9.50 20.33 -22.04
C GLY A 446 -9.21 19.81 -23.45
N PHE A 447 -10.03 20.19 -24.44
CA PHE A 447 -9.96 19.60 -25.77
C PHE A 447 -8.67 19.96 -26.51
N GLY A 448 -7.96 18.94 -27.01
CA GLY A 448 -6.72 19.06 -27.79
C GLY A 448 -5.46 18.59 -27.05
N THR A 449 -5.59 18.20 -25.79
CA THR A 449 -4.47 17.71 -24.95
C THR A 449 -4.26 16.20 -25.03
N GLY A 450 -5.19 15.46 -25.67
CA GLY A 450 -5.18 13.99 -25.77
C GLY A 450 -5.39 13.42 -27.18
N HIS A 451 -5.55 12.09 -27.25
CA HIS A 451 -5.75 11.32 -28.49
C HIS A 451 -7.24 11.20 -28.90
N ALA A 452 -8.00 12.31 -28.93
CA ALA A 452 -9.40 12.25 -29.38
C ALA A 452 -9.52 11.78 -30.83
N SER A 453 -10.31 10.70 -31.03
CA SER A 453 -10.83 10.35 -32.34
C SER A 453 -12.10 11.17 -32.60
N LEU A 454 -12.10 12.00 -33.64
CA LEU A 454 -13.26 12.72 -34.18
C LEU A 454 -14.53 11.85 -34.27
N ALA A 455 -14.37 10.56 -34.57
CA ALA A 455 -15.47 9.61 -34.65
C ALA A 455 -16.20 9.42 -33.30
N ARG A 456 -15.51 9.55 -32.17
CA ARG A 456 -16.06 9.34 -30.83
C ARG A 456 -16.77 10.59 -30.30
N LEU A 457 -16.29 11.79 -30.64
CA LEU A 457 -16.99 13.04 -30.35
C LEU A 457 -18.35 13.15 -31.04
N LYS A 458 -18.47 12.62 -32.26
CA LYS A 458 -19.73 12.63 -33.04
C LYS A 458 -20.90 11.95 -32.31
N GLY A 459 -20.62 10.95 -31.47
CA GLY A 459 -21.64 10.21 -30.73
C GLY A 459 -22.04 10.85 -29.40
N LEU A 460 -21.41 11.95 -29.00
CA LEU A 460 -21.61 12.59 -27.71
C LEU A 460 -22.63 13.74 -27.84
N PRO A 461 -23.67 13.81 -27.00
CA PRO A 461 -24.66 14.89 -27.01
C PRO A 461 -24.13 16.17 -26.33
N ALA A 462 -22.94 16.63 -26.73
CA ALA A 462 -22.33 17.85 -26.21
C ALA A 462 -22.76 19.08 -27.03
N SER A 463 -22.97 20.21 -26.34
CA SER A 463 -23.34 21.50 -26.93
C SER A 463 -22.19 22.51 -26.94
N THR A 464 -21.18 22.30 -26.12
CA THR A 464 -20.07 23.24 -25.92
C THR A 464 -18.74 22.50 -25.98
N LEU A 465 -17.77 23.03 -26.71
CA LEU A 465 -16.39 22.56 -26.74
C LEU A 465 -15.49 23.67 -26.19
N LYS A 466 -14.81 23.41 -25.08
CA LYS A 466 -13.94 24.38 -24.42
C LYS A 466 -12.49 24.18 -24.86
N ILE A 467 -11.90 25.24 -25.40
CA ILE A 467 -10.52 25.31 -25.87
C ILE A 467 -9.63 25.58 -24.65
N ASP A 468 -8.68 24.69 -24.40
CA ASP A 468 -7.80 24.75 -23.24
C ASP A 468 -6.86 25.97 -23.28
N ARG A 469 -6.52 26.49 -22.09
CA ARG A 469 -5.58 27.60 -21.91
C ARG A 469 -4.24 27.38 -22.60
N LEU A 470 -3.79 26.13 -22.71
CA LEU A 470 -2.55 25.79 -23.40
C LEU A 470 -2.52 26.28 -24.86
N PHE A 471 -3.68 26.34 -25.54
CA PHE A 471 -3.76 26.86 -26.91
C PHE A 471 -4.01 28.37 -26.96
N THR A 472 -4.73 28.93 -25.99
CA THR A 472 -5.04 30.37 -25.99
C THR A 472 -3.86 31.23 -25.55
N ALA A 473 -3.01 30.71 -24.67
CA ALA A 473 -1.86 31.42 -24.11
C ALA A 473 -0.86 31.89 -25.19
N GLY A 474 -0.64 31.11 -26.25
CA GLY A 474 0.29 31.46 -27.33
C GLY A 474 -0.29 32.37 -28.42
N LEU A 475 -1.58 32.72 -28.37
CA LEU A 475 -2.19 33.59 -29.37
C LEU A 475 -1.82 35.07 -29.16
N PRO A 476 -1.68 35.86 -30.23
CA PRO A 476 -1.82 35.49 -31.66
C PRO A 476 -0.51 35.01 -32.32
N ASP A 477 0.61 35.08 -31.61
CA ASP A 477 1.96 35.02 -32.21
C ASP A 477 2.43 33.60 -32.53
N ASN A 478 1.99 32.61 -31.75
CA ASN A 478 2.30 31.21 -32.02
C ASN A 478 1.42 30.68 -33.17
N ILE A 479 2.07 30.47 -34.32
CA ILE A 479 1.42 29.94 -35.53
C ILE A 479 0.80 28.56 -35.29
N GLY A 480 1.46 27.71 -34.50
CA GLY A 480 0.98 26.37 -34.18
C GLY A 480 -0.30 26.41 -33.36
N ASP A 481 -0.30 27.18 -32.26
CA ASP A 481 -1.47 27.32 -31.39
C ASP A 481 -2.65 27.96 -32.12
N ARG A 482 -2.39 28.92 -33.02
CA ARG A 482 -3.40 29.53 -33.87
C ARG A 482 -4.00 28.54 -34.87
N ALA A 483 -3.18 27.68 -35.47
CA ALA A 483 -3.64 26.64 -36.38
C ALA A 483 -4.48 25.58 -35.66
N LEU A 484 -4.04 25.13 -34.47
CA LEU A 484 -4.77 24.18 -33.64
C LEU A 484 -6.10 24.75 -33.17
N THR A 485 -6.11 25.99 -32.67
CA THR A 485 -7.33 26.69 -32.25
C THR A 485 -8.32 26.81 -33.41
N ARG A 486 -7.85 27.16 -34.61
CA ARG A 486 -8.70 27.19 -35.81
C ARG A 486 -9.33 25.83 -36.11
N ALA A 487 -8.53 24.76 -36.09
CA ALA A 487 -9.02 23.41 -36.34
C ALA A 487 -10.10 22.99 -35.32
N VAL A 488 -9.92 23.35 -34.04
CA VAL A 488 -10.91 23.10 -32.98
C VAL A 488 -12.21 23.86 -33.25
N VAL A 489 -12.12 25.15 -33.62
CA VAL A 489 -13.30 25.98 -33.94
C VAL A 489 -14.07 25.44 -35.15
N GLU A 490 -13.37 25.10 -36.23
CA GLU A 490 -13.99 24.52 -37.43
C GLU A 490 -14.66 23.18 -37.13
N MET A 491 -14.00 22.32 -36.35
CA MET A 491 -14.56 21.03 -35.94
C MET A 491 -15.81 21.19 -35.07
N ALA A 492 -15.78 22.09 -34.08
CA ALA A 492 -16.95 22.37 -33.25
C ALA A 492 -18.13 22.83 -34.10
N ALA A 493 -17.90 23.70 -35.08
CA ALA A 493 -18.92 24.15 -36.02
C ALA A 493 -19.53 22.99 -36.84
N VAL A 494 -18.70 22.07 -37.34
CA VAL A 494 -19.17 20.87 -38.07
C VAL A 494 -20.02 19.94 -37.19
N LEU A 495 -19.68 19.85 -35.89
CA LEU A 495 -20.41 19.03 -34.92
C LEU A 495 -21.63 19.76 -34.31
N GLY A 496 -21.91 21.01 -34.70
CA GLY A 496 -23.01 21.80 -34.15
C GLY A 496 -22.78 22.25 -32.70
N MET A 497 -21.52 22.29 -32.25
CA MET A 497 -21.13 22.73 -30.91
C MET A 497 -20.66 24.19 -30.93
N ARG A 498 -20.91 24.91 -29.84
CA ARG A 498 -20.34 26.25 -29.61
C ARG A 498 -18.95 26.12 -29.02
N THR A 499 -18.05 27.03 -29.34
CA THR A 499 -16.72 27.07 -28.70
C THR A 499 -16.67 28.07 -27.56
N LEU A 500 -15.98 27.68 -26.48
CA LEU A 500 -15.61 28.55 -25.37
C LEU A 500 -14.08 28.58 -25.25
N ALA A 501 -13.45 29.73 -25.40
CA ALA A 501 -12.01 29.87 -25.18
C ALA A 501 -11.72 30.18 -23.71
N ASP A 502 -10.90 29.34 -23.07
CA ASP A 502 -10.46 29.54 -21.69
C ASP A 502 -9.14 30.33 -21.62
N GLY A 503 -8.90 31.02 -20.51
CA GLY A 503 -7.63 31.71 -20.27
C GLY A 503 -7.34 32.88 -21.22
N VAL A 504 -8.35 33.66 -21.61
CA VAL A 504 -8.15 34.90 -22.35
C VAL A 504 -7.61 35.99 -21.41
N GLU A 505 -6.36 36.40 -21.62
CA GLU A 505 -5.64 37.33 -20.75
C GLU A 505 -5.36 38.68 -21.42
N THR A 506 -5.46 38.77 -22.76
CA THR A 506 -5.20 40.00 -23.51
C THR A 506 -6.25 40.31 -24.59
N VAL A 507 -6.37 41.59 -24.95
CA VAL A 507 -7.20 42.06 -26.08
C VAL A 507 -6.77 41.39 -27.40
N ALA A 508 -5.47 41.16 -27.59
CA ALA A 508 -4.93 40.55 -28.80
C ALA A 508 -5.36 39.07 -28.94
N GLN A 509 -5.34 38.32 -27.83
CA GLN A 509 -5.87 36.95 -27.79
C GLN A 509 -7.37 36.93 -28.12
N MET A 510 -8.15 37.82 -27.48
CA MET A 510 -9.59 37.94 -27.75
C MET A 510 -9.88 38.25 -29.22
N ALA A 511 -9.23 39.25 -29.79
CA ALA A 511 -9.42 39.65 -31.19
C ALA A 511 -9.03 38.52 -32.17
N CYS A 512 -7.97 37.77 -31.87
CA CYS A 512 -7.57 36.59 -32.63
C CYS A 512 -8.65 35.50 -32.58
N LEU A 513 -9.11 35.16 -31.38
CA LEU A 513 -10.15 34.14 -31.16
C LEU A 513 -11.47 34.49 -31.85
N GLN A 514 -11.87 35.77 -31.75
CA GLN A 514 -13.04 36.29 -32.45
C GLN A 514 -12.87 36.18 -33.98
N GLY A 515 -11.69 36.51 -34.50
CA GLY A 515 -11.35 36.38 -35.93
C GLY A 515 -11.30 34.93 -36.42
N LEU A 516 -11.01 33.97 -35.54
CA LEU A 516 -11.09 32.53 -35.84
C LEU A 516 -12.52 31.99 -35.78
N GLY A 517 -13.49 32.78 -35.32
CA GLY A 517 -14.89 32.37 -35.21
C GLY A 517 -15.28 31.77 -33.86
N CYS A 518 -14.45 31.95 -32.83
CA CYS A 518 -14.80 31.52 -31.47
C CYS A 518 -16.01 32.32 -30.95
N VAL A 519 -16.96 31.63 -30.29
CA VAL A 519 -18.24 32.22 -29.88
C VAL A 519 -18.16 32.83 -28.48
N LEU A 520 -17.65 32.06 -27.52
CA LEU A 520 -17.60 32.44 -26.11
C LEU A 520 -16.14 32.55 -25.63
N GLY A 521 -15.88 33.43 -24.67
CA GLY A 521 -14.58 33.58 -24.03
C GLY A 521 -14.67 33.76 -22.52
N GLN A 522 -13.66 33.29 -21.81
CA GLN A 522 -13.46 33.55 -20.39
C GLN A 522 -11.97 33.72 -20.08
N GLY A 523 -11.66 34.47 -19.02
CA GLY A 523 -10.29 34.72 -18.60
C GLY A 523 -10.14 36.05 -17.85
N CYS A 524 -8.95 36.29 -17.31
CA CYS A 524 -8.70 37.46 -16.45
C CYS A 524 -8.78 38.80 -17.19
N TRP A 525 -8.70 38.80 -18.53
CA TRP A 525 -8.97 39.99 -19.33
C TRP A 525 -10.41 40.50 -19.14
N TYR A 526 -11.36 39.56 -19.02
CA TYR A 526 -12.76 39.86 -18.80
C TYR A 526 -13.05 40.12 -17.32
N ALA A 527 -12.80 39.09 -16.50
CA ALA A 527 -13.03 39.10 -15.07
C ALA A 527 -12.30 37.92 -14.42
N THR A 528 -11.74 38.14 -13.24
CA THR A 528 -11.24 37.06 -12.39
C THR A 528 -12.40 36.33 -11.72
N PRO A 529 -12.22 35.05 -11.32
CA PRO A 529 -13.22 34.34 -10.53
C PRO A 529 -13.49 35.09 -9.21
N MET A 530 -14.75 35.20 -8.82
CA MET A 530 -15.17 35.96 -7.64
C MET A 530 -16.26 35.24 -6.85
N PRO A 531 -16.36 35.42 -5.51
CA PRO A 531 -17.42 34.81 -4.72
C PRO A 531 -18.80 35.38 -5.10
N LEU A 532 -19.87 34.63 -4.81
CA LEU A 532 -21.23 34.99 -5.20
C LEU A 532 -21.65 36.44 -4.85
N PRO A 533 -21.35 36.98 -3.65
CA PRO A 533 -21.74 38.36 -3.33
C PRO A 533 -21.05 39.40 -4.22
N GLU A 534 -19.77 39.20 -4.51
CA GLU A 534 -19.00 40.08 -5.41
C GLU A 534 -19.49 39.94 -6.85
N LEU A 535 -19.84 38.72 -7.30
CA LEU A 535 -20.46 38.50 -8.61
C LEU A 535 -21.78 39.25 -8.75
N GLY A 536 -22.62 39.22 -7.70
CA GLY A 536 -23.91 39.92 -7.71
C GLY A 536 -23.71 41.41 -7.95
N GLN A 537 -22.84 42.05 -7.17
CA GLN A 537 -22.52 43.48 -7.33
C GLN A 537 -21.91 43.77 -8.71
N TRP A 538 -20.97 42.94 -9.16
CA TRP A 538 -20.32 43.13 -10.47
C TRP A 538 -21.30 43.03 -11.64
N LEU A 539 -22.32 42.17 -11.56
CA LEU A 539 -23.39 42.08 -12.55
C LEU A 539 -24.33 43.29 -12.52
N GLU A 540 -24.63 43.82 -11.34
CA GLU A 540 -25.44 45.05 -11.18
C GLU A 540 -24.73 46.27 -11.77
N ASP A 541 -23.42 46.41 -11.54
CA ASP A 541 -22.62 47.54 -12.05
C ASP A 541 -22.43 47.51 -13.58
N LEU A 542 -22.63 46.34 -14.21
CA LEU A 542 -22.47 46.14 -15.65
C LEU A 542 -23.76 46.41 -16.45
N GLY A 543 -24.92 46.38 -15.79
CA GLY A 543 -26.24 46.61 -16.37
C GLY A 543 -26.62 48.09 -16.41
#